data_AF-A0A524KZD9-F1
#
_entry.id   AF-A0A524KZD9-F1
#
_cell.length_a   1.000
_cell.length_b   1.000
_cell.length_c   1.000
_cell.angle_alpha   90.00
_cell.angle_beta   90.00
_cell.angle_gamma   90.00
#
_symmetry.space_group_name_H-M   'P 1'
#
loop_
_entity.id
_entity.type
_entity.pdbx_description
1 polymer ?
#
loop_
_entity_poly.entity_id
_entity_poly.type
_entity_poly.pdbx_seq_one_letter_code
_entity_poly.pdbx_strand_id
1 'polypeptide(L)'
;WGSGGRAAVIADAEWLNLEAQNALLRLLEEPPPRTTVVLVAATAAVLLATLRSRCQRVAFRPPEQDPRSDPERRDLVSRLDGLARAGVPEILDWAELYRGPRADSVQGVHTLLDTALAWLAQRVEAAVQEPGRDVRRELEASRVLTLGRKHLDQRNANPQMVAERVLLALREAVAG
;
A
#
# COMPACT_ATOMS: atom_id res chain seq x y z
N TRP A 1 10.36 4.39 -31.42
CA TRP A 1 9.29 3.98 -30.49
C TRP A 1 8.01 3.76 -31.27
N GLY A 2 7.91 2.62 -31.96
CA GLY A 2 6.84 2.36 -32.92
C GLY A 2 6.43 0.90 -32.89
N SER A 3 5.63 0.54 -31.89
CA SER A 3 4.76 -0.64 -31.86
C SER A 3 4.12 -0.74 -30.47
N GLY A 4 2.81 -0.50 -30.34
CA GLY A 4 2.11 -0.63 -29.07
C GLY A 4 2.20 -2.06 -28.54
N GLY A 5 2.84 -2.24 -27.39
CA GLY A 5 2.78 -3.49 -26.63
C GLY A 5 1.48 -3.58 -25.85
N ARG A 6 0.99 -4.79 -25.61
CA ARG A 6 -0.15 -5.05 -24.73
C ARG A 6 0.37 -5.57 -23.39
N ALA A 7 -0.20 -5.07 -22.30
CA ALA A 7 0.09 -5.56 -20.97
C ALA A 7 -1.21 -6.00 -20.29
N ALA A 8 -1.18 -7.16 -19.63
CA ALA A 8 -2.24 -7.62 -18.75
C ALA A 8 -1.68 -7.80 -17.33
N VAL A 9 -2.34 -7.22 -16.34
CA VAL A 9 -1.98 -7.37 -14.92
C VAL A 9 -3.09 -8.13 -14.22
N ILE A 10 -2.74 -9.27 -13.64
CA ILE A 10 -3.63 -10.05 -12.78
C ILE A 10 -3.14 -9.84 -11.35
N ALA A 11 -3.87 -9.02 -10.61
CA ALA A 11 -3.65 -8.82 -9.18
C ALA A 11 -4.21 -10.01 -8.39
N ASP A 12 -3.60 -10.28 -7.23
CA ASP A 12 -4.01 -11.32 -6.29
C ASP A 12 -4.19 -12.71 -6.96
N ALA A 13 -3.21 -13.11 -7.77
CA ALA A 13 -3.23 -14.33 -8.58
C ALA A 13 -3.35 -15.62 -7.74
N GLU A 14 -3.12 -15.56 -6.42
CA GLU A 14 -3.41 -16.64 -5.48
C GLU A 14 -4.89 -17.06 -5.44
N TRP A 15 -5.80 -16.20 -5.87
CA TRP A 15 -7.24 -16.50 -5.93
C TRP A 15 -7.67 -17.14 -7.25
N LEU A 16 -6.75 -17.31 -8.21
CA LEU A 16 -7.05 -18.03 -9.44
C LEU A 16 -7.34 -19.50 -9.14
N ASN A 17 -8.52 -19.96 -9.55
CA ASN A 17 -8.83 -21.38 -9.50
C ASN A 17 -7.93 -22.19 -10.47
N LEU A 18 -7.95 -23.52 -10.32
CA LEU A 18 -7.08 -24.41 -11.09
C LEU A 18 -7.28 -24.26 -12.61
N GLU A 19 -8.52 -24.09 -13.06
CA GLU A 19 -8.89 -23.97 -14.47
C GLU A 19 -8.32 -22.69 -15.08
N ALA A 20 -8.42 -21.56 -14.37
CA ALA A 20 -7.86 -20.28 -14.79
C ALA A 20 -6.33 -20.33 -14.85
N GLN A 21 -5.67 -20.96 -13.86
CA GLN A 21 -4.23 -21.15 -13.90
C GLN A 21 -3.79 -22.01 -15.10
N ASN A 22 -4.51 -23.08 -15.42
CA ASN A 22 -4.23 -23.92 -16.59
C ASN A 22 -4.48 -23.17 -17.92
N ALA A 23 -5.52 -22.34 -17.99
CA ALA A 23 -5.78 -21.51 -19.17
C ALA A 23 -4.62 -20.51 -19.42
N LEU A 24 -4.04 -19.94 -18.36
CA LEU A 24 -2.88 -19.05 -18.47
C LEU A 24 -1.63 -19.76 -18.99
N LEU A 25 -1.45 -21.07 -18.76
CA LEU A 25 -0.30 -21.81 -19.29
C LEU A 25 -0.22 -21.70 -20.81
N ARG A 26 -1.34 -21.89 -21.50
CA ARG A 26 -1.40 -21.79 -22.97
C ARG A 26 -0.99 -20.40 -23.46
N LEU A 27 -1.44 -19.35 -22.74
CA LEU A 27 -1.09 -17.96 -23.06
C LEU A 27 0.41 -17.67 -22.84
N LEU A 28 1.03 -18.27 -21.81
CA LEU A 28 2.45 -18.05 -21.51
C LEU A 28 3.39 -18.87 -22.40
N GLU A 29 2.95 -20.01 -22.93
CA GLU A 29 3.73 -20.85 -23.85
C GLU A 29 3.83 -20.22 -25.24
N GLU A 30 2.71 -19.68 -25.75
CA GLU A 30 2.65 -19.02 -27.05
C GLU A 30 2.05 -17.62 -26.88
N PRO A 31 2.80 -16.66 -26.29
CA PRO A 31 2.27 -15.33 -26.04
C PRO A 31 2.01 -14.61 -27.36
N PRO A 32 0.87 -13.92 -27.51
CA PRO A 32 0.63 -13.10 -28.68
C PRO A 32 1.74 -12.06 -28.86
N PRO A 33 2.09 -11.66 -30.10
CA PRO A 33 3.19 -10.74 -30.34
C PRO A 33 3.08 -9.49 -29.48
N ARG A 34 4.21 -9.10 -28.86
CA ARG A 34 4.34 -7.90 -28.02
C ARG A 34 3.39 -7.87 -26.81
N THR A 35 3.16 -9.01 -26.17
CA THR A 35 2.30 -9.12 -24.98
C THR A 35 3.11 -9.42 -23.74
N THR A 36 2.88 -8.67 -22.68
CA THR A 36 3.43 -8.91 -21.34
C THR A 36 2.29 -9.25 -20.39
N VAL A 37 2.43 -10.36 -19.67
CA VAL A 37 1.50 -10.75 -18.59
C VAL A 37 2.24 -10.61 -17.26
N VAL A 38 1.65 -9.85 -16.33
CA VAL A 38 2.16 -9.67 -14.97
C VAL A 38 1.20 -10.35 -14.02
N LEU A 39 1.68 -11.37 -13.32
CA LEU A 39 0.96 -12.03 -12.22
C LEU A 39 1.51 -11.49 -10.90
N VAL A 40 0.64 -10.89 -10.08
CA VAL A 40 1.00 -10.41 -8.74
C VAL A 40 0.36 -11.37 -7.75
N ALA A 41 1.16 -11.95 -6.84
CA ALA A 41 0.65 -12.80 -5.78
C ALA A 41 1.40 -12.54 -4.48
N ALA A 42 0.71 -12.64 -3.33
CA ALA A 42 1.35 -12.50 -2.01
C ALA A 42 2.44 -13.57 -1.80
N THR A 43 2.24 -14.77 -2.34
CA THR A 43 3.25 -15.82 -2.41
C THR A 43 3.15 -16.56 -3.73
N ALA A 44 4.29 -16.84 -4.37
CA ALA A 44 4.28 -17.65 -5.59
C ALA A 44 3.93 -19.12 -5.29
N ALA A 45 4.11 -19.60 -4.05
CA ALA A 45 3.99 -21.03 -3.71
C ALA A 45 2.59 -21.61 -3.97
N VAL A 46 1.56 -20.77 -3.95
CA VAL A 46 0.16 -21.14 -4.24
C VAL A 46 -0.15 -21.30 -5.73
N LEU A 47 0.74 -20.82 -6.61
CA LEU A 47 0.60 -20.98 -8.05
C LEU A 47 1.20 -22.32 -8.51
N LEU A 48 0.57 -22.93 -9.52
CA LEU A 48 1.05 -24.17 -10.13
C LEU A 48 2.54 -24.09 -10.47
N ALA A 49 3.30 -25.15 -10.16
CA ALA A 49 4.73 -25.21 -10.47
C ALA A 49 5.02 -25.00 -11.98
N THR A 50 4.14 -25.51 -12.84
CA THR A 50 4.18 -25.34 -14.30
C THR A 50 3.95 -23.90 -14.76
N LEU A 51 3.12 -23.15 -14.04
CA LEU A 51 2.88 -21.73 -14.32
C LEU A 51 4.11 -20.93 -13.90
N ARG A 52 4.60 -21.18 -12.67
CA ARG A 52 5.80 -20.53 -12.13
C ARG A 52 7.04 -20.73 -12.99
N SER A 53 7.23 -21.93 -13.56
CA SER A 53 8.41 -22.22 -14.40
C SER A 53 8.44 -21.43 -15.71
N ARG A 54 7.30 -20.87 -16.13
CA ARG A 54 7.14 -20.05 -17.34
C ARG A 54 7.08 -18.55 -17.03
N CYS A 55 7.18 -18.16 -15.76
CA CYS A 55 7.21 -16.77 -15.33
C CYS A 55 8.61 -16.36 -14.87
N GLN A 56 9.02 -15.13 -15.20
CA GLN A 56 10.13 -14.50 -14.51
C GLN A 56 9.65 -14.04 -13.12
N ARG A 57 10.31 -14.53 -12.06
CA ARG A 57 9.99 -14.13 -10.69
C ARG A 57 10.65 -12.79 -10.37
N VAL A 58 9.84 -11.81 -9.99
CA VAL A 58 10.28 -10.54 -9.41
C VAL A 58 9.79 -10.51 -7.96
N ALA A 59 10.73 -10.56 -7.01
CA ALA A 59 10.39 -10.50 -5.60
C ALA A 59 10.37 -9.04 -5.14
N PHE A 60 9.19 -8.54 -4.77
CA PHE A 60 9.09 -7.26 -4.05
C PHE A 60 9.50 -7.49 -2.61
N ARG A 61 10.62 -6.91 -2.22
CA ARG A 61 11.04 -6.87 -0.83
C ARG A 61 10.49 -5.59 -0.19
N PRO A 62 10.23 -5.60 1.13
CA PRO A 62 10.07 -4.35 1.85
C PRO A 62 11.29 -3.45 1.58
N PRO A 63 11.12 -2.12 1.69
CA PRO A 63 12.23 -1.19 1.49
C PRO A 63 13.40 -1.58 2.40
N GLU A 64 14.63 -1.39 1.91
CA GLU A 64 15.85 -1.74 2.66
C GLU A 64 15.96 -1.00 3.99
N GLN A 65 15.37 0.20 4.05
CA GLN A 65 15.31 1.03 5.24
C GLN A 65 13.85 1.23 5.62
N ASP A 66 13.55 1.03 6.91
CA ASP A 66 12.25 1.38 7.47
C ASP A 66 12.02 2.89 7.31
N PRO A 67 10.96 3.33 6.63
CA PRO A 67 10.67 4.76 6.45
C PRO A 67 10.67 5.55 7.76
N ARG A 68 10.38 4.92 8.90
CA ARG A 68 10.35 5.56 10.22
C ARG A 68 11.74 5.83 10.80
N SER A 69 12.77 5.16 10.29
CA SER A 69 14.15 5.37 10.69
C SER A 69 14.78 6.62 10.08
N ASP A 70 14.12 7.23 9.10
CA ASP A 70 14.54 8.46 8.45
C ASP A 70 14.53 9.64 9.46
N PRO A 71 15.69 10.28 9.72
CA PRO A 71 15.79 11.40 10.65
C PRO A 71 14.89 12.58 10.32
N GLU A 72 14.56 12.80 9.03
CA GLU A 72 13.67 13.87 8.58
C GLU A 72 12.20 13.60 8.93
N ARG A 73 11.86 12.33 9.20
CA ARG A 73 10.49 11.90 9.52
C ARG A 73 10.23 11.74 11.01
N ARG A 74 11.21 12.04 11.87
CA ARG A 74 11.08 11.89 13.34
C ARG A 74 9.89 12.64 13.91
N ASP A 75 9.66 13.89 13.48
CA ASP A 75 8.52 14.67 13.96
C ASP A 75 7.19 14.06 13.53
N LEU A 76 7.14 13.51 12.32
CA LEU A 76 5.96 12.80 11.84
C LEU A 76 5.71 11.51 12.64
N VAL A 77 6.73 10.70 12.88
CA VAL A 77 6.63 9.47 13.70
C VAL A 77 6.15 9.82 15.12
N SER A 78 6.72 10.87 15.73
CA SER A 78 6.31 11.38 17.04
C SER A 78 4.83 11.78 17.08
N ARG A 79 4.33 12.47 16.04
CA ARG A 79 2.89 12.78 15.91
C ARG A 79 2.03 11.52 15.79
N LEU A 80 2.46 10.53 15.00
CA LEU A 80 1.76 9.25 14.86
C LEU A 80 1.68 8.49 16.19
N ASP A 81 2.77 8.45 16.95
CA ASP A 81 2.81 7.86 18.30
C ASP A 81 1.92 8.61 19.31
N GLY A 82 1.67 9.89 19.06
CA GLY A 82 0.77 10.75 19.81
C GLY A 82 -0.72 10.64 19.44
N LEU A 83 -1.09 9.99 18.32
CA LEU A 83 -2.44 10.04 17.74
C LEU A 83 -3.57 9.63 18.72
N ALA A 84 -3.33 8.62 19.56
CA ALA A 84 -4.32 8.14 20.53
C ALA A 84 -4.70 9.22 21.57
N ARG A 85 -3.76 10.13 21.86
CA ARG A 85 -3.93 11.22 22.83
C ARG A 85 -4.36 12.53 22.17
N ALA A 86 -4.13 12.67 20.86
CA ALA A 86 -4.44 13.88 20.13
C ALA A 86 -5.96 14.10 19.99
N GLY A 87 -6.36 15.37 20.13
CA GLY A 87 -7.72 15.82 19.83
C GLY A 87 -7.97 15.89 18.32
N VAL A 88 -9.24 15.86 17.91
CA VAL A 88 -9.60 16.08 16.50
C VAL A 88 -9.09 17.43 15.98
N PRO A 89 -9.23 18.57 16.70
CA PRO A 89 -8.70 19.86 16.22
C PRO A 89 -7.19 19.82 15.95
N GLU A 90 -6.42 19.25 16.87
CA GLU A 90 -4.96 19.10 16.73
C GLU A 90 -4.57 18.28 15.50
N ILE A 91 -5.33 17.24 15.18
CA ILE A 91 -5.11 16.44 13.97
C ILE A 91 -5.41 17.21 12.69
N LEU A 92 -6.45 18.05 12.69
CA LEU A 92 -6.76 18.90 11.56
C LEU A 92 -5.64 19.94 11.36
N ASP A 93 -5.11 20.51 12.44
CA ASP A 93 -3.94 21.41 12.39
C ASP A 93 -2.71 20.71 11.78
N TRP A 94 -2.47 19.43 12.12
CA TRP A 94 -1.39 18.66 11.50
C TRP A 94 -1.61 18.43 10.01
N ALA A 95 -2.85 18.29 9.57
CA ALA A 95 -3.15 18.10 8.16
C ALA A 95 -2.95 19.39 7.34
N GLU A 96 -3.07 20.57 7.97
CA GLU A 96 -2.78 21.84 7.32
C GLU A 96 -1.31 21.97 6.85
N LEU A 97 -0.40 21.18 7.44
CA LEU A 97 1.00 21.09 6.99
C LEU A 97 1.13 20.61 5.52
N TYR A 98 0.09 20.00 4.96
CA TYR A 98 0.04 19.52 3.59
C TYR A 98 -0.74 20.47 2.65
N ARG A 99 -0.90 21.74 3.06
CA ARG A 99 -1.34 22.82 2.19
C ARG A 99 -0.15 23.44 1.46
N GLY A 100 -0.40 24.00 0.28
CA GLY A 100 0.58 24.82 -0.43
C GLY A 100 0.70 24.42 -1.90
N PRO A 101 1.87 24.66 -2.53
CA PRO A 101 2.15 24.18 -3.88
C PRO A 101 1.88 22.69 -3.98
N ARG A 102 1.17 22.29 -5.04
CA ARG A 102 0.68 20.92 -5.17
C ARG A 102 1.82 19.90 -5.16
N ALA A 103 2.92 20.16 -5.86
CA ALA A 103 4.04 19.24 -5.95
C ALA A 103 4.59 18.89 -4.56
N ASP A 104 4.89 19.91 -3.76
CA ASP A 104 5.41 19.76 -2.39
C ASP A 104 4.39 19.08 -1.47
N SER A 105 3.12 19.48 -1.58
CA SER A 105 2.04 18.92 -0.76
C SER A 105 1.79 17.45 -1.08
N VAL A 106 1.78 17.07 -2.36
CA VAL A 106 1.65 15.68 -2.81
C VAL A 106 2.83 14.85 -2.28
N GLN A 107 4.06 15.35 -2.42
CA GLN A 107 5.25 14.68 -1.91
C GLN A 107 5.21 14.51 -0.38
N GLY A 108 4.74 15.53 0.34
CA GLY A 108 4.51 15.47 1.78
C GLY A 108 3.50 14.37 2.15
N VAL A 109 2.38 14.28 1.43
CA VAL A 109 1.37 13.25 1.69
C VAL A 109 1.86 11.85 1.33
N HIS A 110 2.69 11.68 0.29
CA HIS A 110 3.36 10.40 0.05
C HIS A 110 4.25 9.99 1.22
N THR A 111 5.02 10.94 1.75
CA THR A 111 5.86 10.73 2.94
C THR A 111 5.02 10.35 4.16
N LEU A 112 3.87 11.01 4.36
CA LEU A 112 2.89 10.63 5.38
C LEU A 112 2.41 9.20 5.20
N LEU A 113 1.94 8.85 4.01
CA LEU A 113 1.38 7.53 3.69
C LEU A 113 2.40 6.40 3.89
N ASP A 114 3.64 6.58 3.43
CA ASP A 114 4.70 5.58 3.59
C ASP A 114 5.08 5.36 5.04
N THR A 115 5.24 6.46 5.78
CA THR A 115 5.61 6.41 7.20
C THR A 115 4.48 5.84 8.05
N ALA A 116 3.24 6.25 7.77
CA ALA A 116 2.07 5.75 8.47
C ALA A 116 1.79 4.28 8.17
N LEU A 117 2.01 3.81 6.93
CA LEU A 117 1.86 2.40 6.59
C LEU A 117 2.89 1.55 7.33
N ALA A 118 4.17 1.96 7.36
CA ALA A 118 5.21 1.28 8.12
C ALA A 118 4.90 1.29 9.63
N TRP A 119 4.39 2.40 10.15
CA TRP A 119 4.00 2.54 11.56
C TRP A 119 2.84 1.61 11.91
N LEU A 120 1.81 1.56 11.07
CA LEU A 120 0.65 0.68 11.25
C LEU A 120 1.02 -0.80 11.11
N ALA A 121 1.89 -1.13 10.16
CA ALA A 121 2.38 -2.50 9.95
C ALA A 121 3.07 -3.05 11.20
N GLN A 122 3.96 -2.29 11.84
CA GLN A 122 4.60 -2.72 13.09
C GLN A 122 3.58 -3.02 14.19
N ARG A 123 2.51 -2.22 14.28
CA ARG A 123 1.45 -2.43 15.27
C ARG A 123 0.66 -3.71 15.00
N VAL A 124 0.32 -3.96 13.73
CA VAL A 124 -0.36 -5.20 13.32
C VAL A 124 0.55 -6.41 13.57
N GLU A 125 1.83 -6.33 13.23
CA GLU A 125 2.79 -7.39 13.49
C GLU A 125 2.89 -7.72 14.98
N ALA A 126 2.97 -6.71 15.84
CA ALA A 126 2.97 -6.90 17.29
C ALA A 126 1.65 -7.52 17.78
N ALA A 127 0.50 -7.05 17.29
CA ALA A 127 -0.81 -7.56 17.63
C ALA A 127 -1.03 -9.02 17.19
N VAL A 128 -0.49 -9.43 16.04
CA VAL A 128 -0.59 -10.81 15.55
C VAL A 128 0.17 -11.80 16.45
N GLN A 129 1.19 -11.35 17.19
CA GLN A 129 1.86 -12.18 18.18
C GLN A 129 1.04 -12.40 19.47
N GLU A 130 -0.04 -11.63 19.66
CA GLU A 130 -0.94 -11.72 20.81
C GLU A 130 -2.23 -12.50 20.44
N PRO A 131 -2.42 -13.73 20.95
CA PRO A 131 -3.59 -14.54 20.59
C PRO A 131 -4.91 -13.84 20.92
N GLY A 132 -5.78 -13.69 19.91
CA GLY A 132 -7.13 -13.14 20.07
C GLY A 132 -7.23 -11.61 20.01
N ARG A 133 -6.13 -10.89 19.75
CA ARG A 133 -6.17 -9.44 19.51
C ARG A 133 -6.90 -9.13 18.21
N ASP A 134 -7.93 -8.28 18.28
CA ASP A 134 -8.65 -7.78 17.09
C ASP A 134 -7.83 -6.68 16.40
N VAL A 135 -7.56 -6.85 15.10
CA VAL A 135 -6.82 -5.91 14.25
C VAL A 135 -7.68 -5.27 13.17
N ARG A 136 -9.01 -5.41 13.23
CA ARG A 136 -9.91 -4.92 12.18
C ARG A 136 -9.78 -3.42 11.94
N ARG A 137 -9.59 -2.62 12.98
CA ARG A 137 -9.49 -1.16 12.85
C ARG A 137 -8.18 -0.76 12.15
N GLU A 138 -7.09 -1.46 12.44
CA GLU A 138 -5.81 -1.28 11.76
C GLU A 138 -5.91 -1.67 10.28
N LEU A 139 -6.61 -2.77 9.95
CA LEU A 139 -6.86 -3.15 8.56
C LEU A 139 -7.74 -2.11 7.83
N GLU A 140 -8.76 -1.58 8.48
CA GLU A 140 -9.60 -0.50 7.95
C GLU A 140 -8.78 0.77 7.68
N ALA A 141 -7.91 1.17 8.60
CA ALA A 141 -7.00 2.30 8.41
C ALA A 141 -6.03 2.04 7.24
N SER A 142 -5.44 0.86 7.13
CA SER A 142 -4.55 0.48 6.02
C SER A 142 -5.26 0.61 4.65
N ARG A 143 -6.55 0.26 4.59
CA ARG A 143 -7.37 0.49 3.40
C ARG A 143 -7.54 1.98 3.09
N VAL A 144 -7.76 2.82 4.09
CA VAL A 144 -7.84 4.29 3.91
C VAL A 144 -6.53 4.85 3.36
N LEU A 145 -5.37 4.40 3.88
CA LEU A 145 -4.05 4.80 3.37
C LEU A 145 -3.88 4.43 1.89
N THR A 146 -4.20 3.18 1.55
CA THR A 146 -4.12 2.67 0.16
C THR A 146 -5.02 3.45 -0.80
N LEU A 147 -6.27 3.73 -0.40
CA LEU A 147 -7.19 4.53 -1.20
C LEU A 147 -6.74 6.00 -1.30
N GLY A 148 -6.19 6.56 -0.21
CA GLY A 148 -5.64 7.91 -0.17
C GLY A 148 -4.53 8.09 -1.20
N ARG A 149 -3.56 7.17 -1.23
CA ARG A 149 -2.51 7.10 -2.26
C ARG A 149 -3.10 7.13 -3.67
N LYS A 150 -4.03 6.20 -3.95
CA LYS A 150 -4.65 6.09 -5.27
C LYS A 150 -5.36 7.38 -5.69
N HIS A 151 -6.08 8.03 -4.77
CA HIS A 151 -6.77 9.28 -5.07
C HIS A 151 -5.80 10.45 -5.32
N LEU A 152 -4.69 10.49 -4.58
CA LEU A 152 -3.64 11.48 -4.78
C LEU A 152 -3.04 11.39 -6.19
N ASP A 153 -2.71 10.16 -6.61
CA ASP A 153 -2.04 9.88 -7.89
C ASP A 153 -2.98 10.00 -9.10
N GLN A 154 -4.21 9.48 -8.97
CA GLN A 154 -5.08 9.25 -10.13
C GLN A 154 -6.22 10.25 -10.25
N ARG A 155 -6.58 10.95 -9.16
CA ARG A 155 -7.80 11.79 -9.13
C ARG A 155 -7.54 13.25 -8.81
N ASN A 156 -6.28 13.68 -8.88
CA ASN A 156 -5.87 15.03 -8.55
C ASN A 156 -6.41 15.50 -7.18
N ALA A 157 -6.57 14.58 -6.22
CA ALA A 157 -7.21 14.89 -4.94
C ALA A 157 -6.45 15.99 -4.19
N ASN A 158 -7.19 16.76 -3.37
CA ASN A 158 -6.59 17.76 -2.50
C ASN A 158 -5.69 17.05 -1.46
N PRO A 159 -4.37 17.33 -1.42
CA PRO A 159 -3.45 16.68 -0.49
C PRO A 159 -3.84 16.85 0.99
N GLN A 160 -4.26 18.06 1.40
CA GLN A 160 -4.71 18.33 2.77
C GLN A 160 -5.87 17.40 3.15
N MET A 161 -6.90 17.31 2.31
CA MET A 161 -8.06 16.44 2.55
C MET A 161 -7.66 14.95 2.63
N VAL A 162 -6.68 14.52 1.84
CA VAL A 162 -6.16 13.14 1.93
C VAL A 162 -5.45 12.94 3.27
N ALA A 163 -4.62 13.89 3.70
CA ALA A 163 -3.92 13.84 4.98
C ALA A 163 -4.89 13.81 6.17
N GLU A 164 -5.92 14.66 6.19
CA GLU A 164 -6.97 14.68 7.22
C GLU A 164 -7.61 13.30 7.37
N ARG A 165 -8.07 12.71 6.26
CA ARG A 165 -8.73 11.39 6.26
C ARG A 165 -7.81 10.28 6.75
N VAL A 166 -6.54 10.33 6.35
CA VAL A 166 -5.52 9.36 6.77
C VAL A 166 -5.27 9.47 8.28
N LEU A 167 -5.03 10.68 8.80
CA LEU A 167 -4.73 10.89 10.21
C LEU A 167 -5.93 10.54 11.11
N LEU A 168 -7.15 10.89 10.70
CA LEU A 168 -8.36 10.52 11.43
C LEU A 168 -8.59 9.01 11.47
N ALA A 169 -8.42 8.31 10.35
CA ALA A 169 -8.54 6.85 10.30
C ALA A 169 -7.48 6.16 11.17
N LEU A 170 -6.25 6.67 11.17
CA LEU A 170 -5.19 6.15 12.04
C LEU A 170 -5.50 6.39 13.52
N ARG A 171 -6.06 7.55 13.89
CA ARG A 171 -6.53 7.81 15.25
C ARG A 171 -7.60 6.82 15.68
N GLU A 172 -8.61 6.60 14.85
CA GLU A 172 -9.68 5.63 15.13
C GLU A 172 -9.12 4.22 15.36
N ALA A 173 -8.08 3.84 14.61
CA ALA A 173 -7.40 2.57 14.78
C ALA A 173 -6.69 2.41 16.13
N VAL A 174 -6.24 3.51 16.75
CA VAL A 174 -5.48 3.46 18.02
C VAL A 174 -6.21 3.99 19.24
N ALA A 175 -7.41 4.54 19.07
CA ALA A 175 -8.19 5.14 20.15
C ALA A 175 -8.99 4.12 21.00
N GLY A 176 -8.86 2.81 20.77
CA GLY A 176 -9.48 1.79 21.63
C GLY A 176 -8.65 0.52 21.76
#